data_AF-A0A944UID5-F1
#
_entry.id   AF-A0A944UID5-F1
#
_cell.length_a   1.000
_cell.length_b   1.000
_cell.length_c   1.000
_cell.angle_alpha   90.00
_cell.angle_beta   90.00
_cell.angle_gamma   90.00
#
_symmetry.space_group_name_H-M   'P 1'
#
loop_
_entity.id
_entity.type
_entity.pdbx_description
1 polymer ?
#
loop_
_entity_poly.entity_id
_entity_poly.type
_entity_poly.pdbx_seq_one_letter_code
_entity_poly.pdbx_strand_id
1 'polypeptide(L)'
;MNALAVLFRLLSLFSVIGLAVFLWFTSETKKLQKNVFLDEQVKNGYLILQSSKEAQWKDISTKRSKFGEVFDDNQPVGLNDENPLAEALSNLRASEDAILRNPAYRDALDAYSMEFGANTFIWDSESKIWKTNPAVKAESIASLIDPFADEKLFPKEDVKKEDGSIIPGVSRENRLRTLMGMFYKDRHEKFSEIGKMRAMIVERDEALRESQNLFDKMKEQKEEWERKSGEFEVKLGQTEADLTAEKAERKSEKEASDQQIVVLNNNIAGLEQQKLDNEKKHIVEIDAMKAEHGEKIKALGKEITLADAAGYKRGIDEMVAKTTGGDSVDSNAELAINPFATEPTGPPMVPNGAIEEITQISQINEFGVTSTIARIDSRSGMLMLPIGSDRGLTAGEIFTLWKGQKEAARIKVQSADKGFALAYILPRFGEPNRLRPGDMIQIVPEKKKTL
;
A
#
# COMPACT_ATOMS: atom_id res chain seq x y z
N MET A 1 98.21 36.82 60.36
CA MET A 1 97.79 36.27 59.05
C MET A 1 97.23 34.85 59.13
N ASN A 2 97.70 33.97 60.03
CA ASN A 2 97.23 32.56 60.09
C ASN A 2 95.76 32.37 60.52
N ALA A 3 95.23 33.18 61.43
CA ALA A 3 93.84 33.05 61.90
C ALA A 3 92.80 33.36 60.80
N LEU A 4 93.07 34.37 59.96
CA LEU A 4 92.22 34.72 58.81
C LEU A 4 92.22 33.60 57.75
N ALA A 5 93.38 33.00 57.48
CA ALA A 5 93.48 31.87 56.55
C ALA A 5 92.72 30.63 57.05
N VAL A 6 92.75 30.35 58.36
CA VAL A 6 91.96 29.27 58.97
C VAL A 6 90.46 29.57 58.90
N LEU A 7 90.04 30.81 59.16
CA LEU A 7 88.65 31.24 58.99
C LEU A 7 88.16 31.07 57.55
N PHE A 8 88.94 31.50 56.55
CA PHE A 8 88.58 31.32 55.13
C PHE A 8 88.46 29.84 54.74
N ARG A 9 89.35 28.96 55.26
CA ARG A 9 89.27 27.51 55.03
C ARG A 9 88.03 26.88 55.66
N LEU A 10 87.68 27.29 56.88
CA LEU A 10 86.44 26.82 57.53
C LEU A 10 85.20 27.32 56.78
N LEU A 11 85.20 28.57 56.33
CA LEU A 11 84.07 29.15 55.59
C LEU A 11 83.89 28.49 54.22
N SER A 12 84.98 28.15 53.52
CA SER A 12 84.91 27.37 52.28
C SER A 12 84.45 25.93 52.51
N LEU A 13 84.84 25.32 53.64
CA LEU A 13 84.38 23.97 53.98
C LEU A 13 82.87 23.98 54.29
N PHE A 14 82.41 24.95 55.10
CA PHE A 14 80.98 25.09 55.41
C PHE A 14 80.14 25.48 54.19
N SER A 15 80.66 26.26 53.25
CA SER A 15 79.93 26.57 52.00
C SER A 15 79.77 25.34 51.11
N VAL A 16 80.80 24.49 51.00
CA VAL A 16 80.71 23.23 50.25
C VAL A 16 79.77 22.24 50.94
N ILE A 17 79.84 22.11 52.27
CA ILE A 17 78.92 21.26 53.03
C ILE A 17 77.48 21.78 52.88
N GLY A 18 77.27 23.10 52.98
CA GLY A 18 75.97 23.73 52.79
C GLY A 18 75.40 23.47 51.39
N LEU A 19 76.23 23.60 50.35
CA LEU A 19 75.84 23.27 48.98
C LEU A 19 75.50 21.78 48.83
N ALA A 20 76.30 20.89 49.41
CA ALA A 20 76.06 19.44 49.36
C ALA A 20 74.74 19.07 50.06
N VAL A 21 74.47 19.64 51.23
CA VAL A 21 73.21 19.45 51.97
C VAL A 21 72.03 19.99 51.16
N PHE A 22 72.15 21.17 50.56
CA PHE A 22 71.12 21.75 49.70
C PHE A 22 70.84 20.87 48.45
N LEU A 23 71.89 20.40 47.78
CA LEU A 23 71.77 19.48 46.65
C LEU A 23 71.14 18.15 47.06
N TRP A 24 71.47 17.65 48.25
CA TRP A 24 70.87 16.44 48.78
C TRP A 24 69.38 16.63 49.08
N PHE A 25 68.98 17.70 49.76
CA PHE A 25 67.57 18.02 50.01
C PHE A 25 66.77 18.17 48.71
N THR A 26 67.30 18.90 47.74
CA THR A 26 66.63 19.08 46.43
C THR A 26 66.53 17.79 45.64
N SER A 27 67.53 16.92 45.72
CA SER A 27 67.49 15.58 45.13
C SER A 27 66.42 14.71 45.80
N GLU A 28 66.37 14.72 47.13
CA GLU A 28 65.42 13.93 47.90
C GLU A 28 63.97 14.39 47.67
N THR A 29 63.74 15.71 47.58
CA THR A 29 62.41 16.25 47.23
C THR A 29 61.99 15.85 45.82
N LYS A 30 62.89 15.90 44.84
CA LYS A 30 62.59 15.47 43.45
C LYS A 30 62.31 13.97 43.38
N LYS A 31 63.04 13.15 44.14
CA LYS A 31 62.82 11.70 44.23
C LYS A 31 61.45 11.40 44.85
N LEU A 32 61.12 12.08 45.95
CA LEU A 32 59.83 11.95 46.61
C LEU A 32 58.67 12.35 45.69
N GLN A 33 58.79 13.50 45.01
CA GLN A 33 57.81 13.97 44.02
C GLN A 33 57.51 12.94 42.94
N LYS A 34 58.57 12.29 42.40
CA LYS A 34 58.44 11.24 41.39
C LYS A 34 57.79 9.97 41.95
N ASN A 35 58.18 9.53 43.14
CA ASN A 35 57.60 8.34 43.77
C ASN A 35 56.11 8.53 44.04
N VAL A 36 55.73 9.67 44.64
CA VAL A 36 54.32 9.99 44.91
C VAL A 36 53.51 10.08 43.62
N PHE A 37 54.08 10.69 42.58
CA PHE A 37 53.46 10.71 41.26
C PHE A 37 53.24 9.29 40.69
N LEU A 38 54.25 8.42 40.74
CA LEU A 38 54.14 7.06 40.24
C LEU A 38 53.11 6.25 41.03
N ASP A 39 53.09 6.36 42.36
CA ASP A 39 52.10 5.71 43.21
C ASP A 39 50.67 6.18 42.89
N GLU A 40 50.49 7.47 42.63
CA GLU A 40 49.22 8.05 42.17
C GLU A 40 48.80 7.43 40.82
N GLN A 41 49.69 7.39 39.83
CA GLN A 41 49.37 6.83 38.50
C GLN A 41 49.06 5.33 38.56
N VAL A 42 49.79 4.57 39.39
CA VAL A 42 49.51 3.15 39.60
C VAL A 42 48.12 3.00 40.21
N LYS A 43 47.80 3.74 41.27
CA LYS A 43 46.47 3.70 41.91
C LYS A 43 45.35 4.06 40.93
N ASN A 44 45.53 5.11 40.13
CA ASN A 44 44.56 5.52 39.12
C ASN A 44 44.37 4.41 38.07
N GLY A 45 45.47 3.78 37.62
CA GLY A 45 45.43 2.64 36.73
C GLY A 45 44.64 1.47 37.29
N TYR A 46 44.89 1.05 38.53
CA TYR A 46 44.14 -0.02 39.19
C TYR A 46 42.64 0.30 39.30
N LEU A 47 42.29 1.57 39.56
CA LEU A 47 40.91 2.01 39.65
C LEU A 47 40.21 2.00 38.28
N ILE A 48 40.82 2.57 37.24
CA ILE A 48 40.22 2.68 35.91
C ILE A 48 40.18 1.33 35.19
N LEU A 49 41.26 0.56 35.26
CA LEU A 49 41.29 -0.79 34.72
C LEU A 49 40.39 -1.73 35.53
N GLN A 50 39.94 -1.29 36.71
CA GLN A 50 39.09 -2.05 37.61
C GLN A 50 39.72 -3.42 37.90
N SER A 51 41.04 -3.44 38.12
CA SER A 51 41.83 -4.68 38.20
C SER A 51 41.45 -5.56 39.38
N SER A 52 40.81 -5.00 40.41
CA SER A 52 40.27 -5.75 41.55
C SER A 52 38.96 -6.51 41.22
N LYS A 53 38.30 -6.21 40.10
CA LYS A 53 37.03 -6.82 39.68
C LYS A 53 37.21 -8.04 38.78
N GLU A 54 38.23 -8.86 39.05
CA GLU A 54 38.60 -10.01 38.22
C GLU A 54 37.42 -10.98 37.99
N ALA A 55 36.64 -11.29 39.03
CA ALA A 55 35.48 -12.16 38.91
C ALA A 55 34.40 -11.61 37.95
N GLN A 56 34.17 -10.29 37.95
CA GLN A 56 33.20 -9.67 37.06
C GLN A 56 33.71 -9.62 35.62
N TRP A 57 35.01 -9.37 35.41
CA TRP A 57 35.62 -9.46 34.08
C TRP A 57 35.60 -10.89 33.53
N LYS A 58 35.78 -11.89 34.38
CA LYS A 58 35.64 -13.30 34.00
C LYS A 58 34.20 -13.63 33.58
N ASP A 59 33.20 -13.18 34.34
CA ASP A 59 31.78 -13.33 33.96
C ASP A 59 31.48 -12.67 32.59
N ILE A 60 31.95 -11.44 32.37
CA ILE A 60 31.82 -10.74 31.08
C ILE A 60 32.48 -11.55 29.95
N SER A 61 33.69 -12.09 30.18
CA SER A 61 34.38 -12.91 29.18
C SER A 61 33.59 -14.17 28.83
N THR A 62 33.01 -14.85 29.83
CA THR A 62 32.18 -16.04 29.61
C THR A 62 30.90 -15.68 28.84
N LYS A 63 30.20 -14.61 29.22
CA LYS A 63 29.00 -14.14 28.50
C LYS A 63 29.31 -13.66 27.09
N ARG A 64 30.48 -13.08 26.87
CA ARG A 64 30.97 -12.71 25.53
C ARG A 64 31.21 -13.93 24.66
N SER A 65 31.81 -15.00 25.21
CA SER A 65 31.96 -16.27 24.50
C SER A 65 30.60 -16.81 24.08
N LYS A 66 29.64 -16.87 25.02
CA LYS A 66 28.27 -17.31 24.75
C LYS A 66 27.58 -16.49 23.66
N PHE A 67 27.73 -15.15 23.68
CA PHE A 67 27.21 -14.30 22.60
C PHE A 67 27.83 -14.67 21.24
N GLY A 68 29.13 -14.92 21.20
CA GLY A 68 29.82 -15.37 19.99
C GLY A 68 29.35 -16.75 19.53
N GLU A 69 29.21 -17.71 20.44
CA GLU A 69 28.70 -19.06 20.16
C GLU A 69 27.28 -19.00 19.57
N VAL A 70 26.36 -18.23 20.18
CA VAL A 70 25.00 -18.07 19.65
C VAL A 70 24.99 -17.39 18.27
N PHE A 71 25.88 -16.43 18.06
CA PHE A 71 26.04 -15.77 16.75
C PHE A 71 26.55 -16.73 15.68
N ASP A 72 27.58 -17.52 16.00
CA ASP A 72 28.22 -18.46 15.08
C ASP A 72 27.32 -19.67 14.79
N ASP A 73 26.59 -20.17 15.80
CA ASP A 73 25.63 -21.27 15.65
C ASP A 73 24.49 -20.92 14.70
N ASN A 74 24.11 -19.63 14.64
CA ASN A 74 23.13 -19.04 13.72
C ASN A 74 21.88 -19.92 13.52
N GLN A 75 21.35 -20.46 14.61
CA GLN A 75 20.22 -21.38 14.57
C GLN A 75 18.95 -20.63 14.12
N PRO A 76 18.09 -21.27 13.30
CA PRO A 76 16.81 -20.70 12.96
C PRO A 76 15.94 -20.56 14.22
N VAL A 77 15.16 -19.49 14.30
CA VAL A 77 14.31 -19.19 15.44
C VAL A 77 12.87 -19.09 14.96
N GLY A 78 11.95 -19.69 15.71
CA GLY A 78 10.54 -19.67 15.37
C GLY A 78 9.95 -18.26 15.41
N LEU A 79 8.87 -18.06 14.65
CA LEU A 79 8.17 -16.77 14.52
C LEU A 79 7.77 -16.14 15.87
N ASN A 80 7.50 -16.98 16.88
CA ASN A 80 7.04 -16.56 18.20
C ASN A 80 8.07 -16.82 19.31
N ASP A 81 9.26 -17.32 18.96
CA ASP A 81 10.29 -17.65 19.93
C ASP A 81 11.14 -16.41 20.22
N GLU A 82 11.63 -16.29 21.45
CA GLU A 82 12.55 -15.21 21.81
C GLU A 82 13.86 -15.33 21.04
N ASN A 83 14.43 -14.20 20.62
CA ASN A 83 15.71 -14.21 19.90
C ASN A 83 16.85 -14.53 20.89
N PRO A 84 17.50 -15.72 20.80
CA PRO A 84 18.57 -16.10 21.70
C PRO A 84 19.78 -15.17 21.59
N LEU A 85 20.01 -14.56 20.43
CA LEU A 85 21.11 -13.62 20.23
C LEU A 85 20.83 -12.29 20.96
N ALA A 86 19.58 -11.84 20.96
CA ALA A 86 19.13 -10.67 21.71
C ALA A 86 19.22 -10.91 23.23
N GLU A 87 18.80 -12.09 23.69
CA GLU A 87 18.91 -12.49 25.09
C GLU A 87 20.38 -12.55 25.55
N ALA A 88 21.25 -13.18 24.75
CA ALA A 88 22.68 -13.26 25.02
C ALA A 88 23.32 -11.86 25.09
N LEU A 89 22.94 -10.95 24.20
CA LEU A 89 23.39 -9.56 24.23
C LEU A 89 22.91 -8.84 25.49
N SER A 90 21.64 -8.99 25.86
CA SER A 90 21.05 -8.37 27.06
C SER A 90 21.79 -8.82 28.33
N ASN A 91 22.03 -10.13 28.45
CA ASN A 91 22.75 -10.73 29.58
C ASN A 91 24.21 -10.24 29.67
N LEU A 92 24.89 -10.13 28.53
CA LEU A 92 26.25 -9.59 28.45
C LEU A 92 26.29 -8.11 28.84
N ARG A 93 25.39 -7.32 28.27
CA ARG A 93 25.30 -5.87 28.49
C ARG A 93 25.01 -5.55 29.96
N ALA A 94 24.14 -6.32 30.62
CA ALA A 94 23.86 -6.14 32.04
C ALA A 94 25.13 -6.27 32.91
N SER A 95 26.00 -7.25 32.62
CA SER A 95 27.29 -7.40 33.30
C SER A 95 28.29 -6.31 32.95
N GLU A 96 28.37 -5.91 31.68
CA GLU A 96 29.26 -4.82 31.24
C GLU A 96 28.86 -3.49 31.88
N ASP A 97 27.55 -3.17 31.91
CA ASP A 97 27.02 -1.93 32.49
C ASP A 97 27.25 -1.85 34.00
N ALA A 98 27.25 -2.99 34.72
CA ALA A 98 27.58 -3.03 36.15
C ALA A 98 29.01 -2.53 36.46
N ILE A 99 29.93 -2.63 35.49
CA ILE A 99 31.29 -2.09 35.59
C ILE A 99 31.37 -0.69 34.96
N LEU A 100 30.97 -0.56 33.70
CA LEU A 100 31.25 0.60 32.87
C LEU A 100 30.29 1.77 33.08
N ARG A 101 29.09 1.52 33.62
CA ARG A 101 28.12 2.57 33.99
C ARG A 101 28.08 2.86 35.47
N ASN A 102 28.98 2.25 36.25
CA ASN A 102 29.12 2.55 37.66
C ASN A 102 29.49 4.03 37.86
N PRO A 103 28.77 4.80 38.71
CA PRO A 103 29.05 6.22 38.92
C PRO A 103 30.48 6.49 39.37
N ALA A 104 31.00 5.73 40.32
CA ALA A 104 32.36 5.92 40.84
C ALA A 104 33.44 5.65 39.77
N TYR A 105 33.19 4.71 38.86
CA TYR A 105 34.08 4.49 37.72
C TYR A 105 34.03 5.68 36.74
N ARG A 106 32.84 6.19 36.45
CA ARG A 106 32.65 7.32 35.53
C ARG A 106 33.26 8.61 36.07
N ASP A 107 33.02 8.92 37.33
CA ASP A 107 33.60 10.09 37.99
C ASP A 107 35.13 10.02 37.98
N ALA A 108 35.71 8.84 38.25
CA ALA A 108 37.15 8.63 38.17
C ALA A 108 37.68 8.73 36.74
N LEU A 109 36.98 8.15 35.76
CA LEU A 109 37.35 8.24 34.35
C LEU A 109 37.38 9.69 33.92
N ASP A 110 36.31 10.44 34.17
CA ASP A 110 36.18 11.85 33.80
C ASP A 110 37.28 12.70 34.47
N ALA A 111 37.57 12.45 35.75
CA ALA A 111 38.62 13.17 36.46
C ALA A 111 40.04 12.89 35.92
N TYR A 112 40.31 11.69 35.42
CA TYR A 112 41.63 11.28 34.95
C TYR A 112 41.81 11.35 33.43
N SER A 113 40.73 11.48 32.65
CA SER A 113 40.76 11.68 31.20
C SER A 113 40.71 13.15 30.81
N MET A 114 41.64 13.93 31.36
CA MET A 114 41.76 15.37 31.14
C MET A 114 43.12 15.73 30.52
N GLU A 115 43.17 16.87 29.84
CA GLU A 115 44.39 17.50 29.32
C GLU A 115 45.01 18.36 30.42
N PHE A 116 46.06 17.83 31.04
CA PHE A 116 46.76 18.51 32.12
C PHE A 116 47.87 19.39 31.53
N GLY A 117 47.56 20.67 31.33
CA GLY A 117 48.50 21.68 30.84
C GLY A 117 49.52 22.14 31.88
N ALA A 118 50.20 23.25 31.59
CA ALA A 118 51.16 23.86 32.49
C ALA A 118 50.50 24.31 33.80
N ASN A 119 51.21 24.18 34.93
CA ASN A 119 50.75 24.58 36.27
C ASN A 119 49.44 23.93 36.76
N THR A 120 48.97 22.85 36.13
CA THR A 120 47.74 22.15 36.54
C THR A 120 47.88 21.47 37.91
N PHE A 121 49.09 21.05 38.27
CA PHE A 121 49.41 20.48 39.56
C PHE A 121 50.53 21.26 40.23
N ILE A 122 50.41 21.44 41.54
CA ILE A 122 51.40 22.09 42.40
C ILE A 122 51.82 21.08 43.47
N TRP A 123 53.12 21.04 43.76
CA TRP A 123 53.65 20.24 44.85
C TRP A 123 53.37 20.94 46.19
N ASP A 124 52.63 20.28 47.06
CA ASP A 124 52.49 20.71 48.45
C ASP A 124 53.63 20.13 49.29
N SER A 125 54.55 21.01 49.70
CA SER A 125 55.71 20.63 50.51
C SER A 125 55.36 20.16 51.92
N GLU A 126 54.23 20.62 52.50
CA GLU A 126 53.82 20.25 53.86
C GLU A 126 53.22 18.85 53.87
N SER A 127 52.26 18.61 52.96
CA SER A 127 51.58 17.31 52.87
C SER A 127 52.28 16.29 51.98
N LYS A 128 53.35 16.70 51.27
CA LYS A 128 54.16 15.86 50.38
C LYS A 128 53.34 15.17 49.29
N ILE A 129 52.35 15.87 48.75
CA ILE A 129 51.47 15.37 47.67
C ILE A 129 51.32 16.39 46.56
N TRP A 130 51.02 15.90 45.36
CA TRP A 130 50.57 16.73 44.25
C TRP A 130 49.12 17.14 44.47
N LYS A 131 48.84 18.45 44.39
CA LYS A 131 47.49 19.01 44.46
C LYS A 131 47.13 19.67 43.15
N THR A 132 45.87 19.58 42.75
CA THR A 132 45.35 20.33 41.62
C THR A 132 45.40 21.83 41.92
N ASN A 133 45.81 22.62 40.93
CA ASN A 133 45.84 24.06 41.05
C ASN A 133 44.43 24.63 40.81
N PRO A 134 43.78 25.28 41.79
CA PRO A 134 42.43 25.83 41.61
C PRO A 134 42.38 26.97 40.59
N ALA A 135 43.52 27.60 40.26
CA ALA A 135 43.59 28.67 39.28
C ALA A 135 43.63 28.18 37.82
N VAL A 136 43.91 26.88 37.59
CA VAL A 136 44.03 26.30 36.25
C VAL A 136 43.02 25.18 36.11
N LYS A 137 42.06 25.35 35.20
CA LYS A 137 41.08 24.32 34.89
C LYS A 137 41.62 23.43 33.77
N ALA A 138 41.74 22.13 34.05
CA ALA A 138 42.02 21.14 33.02
C ALA A 138 40.79 20.95 32.12
N GLU A 139 41.04 20.78 30.82
CA GLU A 139 40.01 20.52 29.82
C GLU A 139 39.89 19.01 29.57
N SER A 140 38.74 18.55 29.06
CA SER A 140 38.60 17.15 28.66
C SER A 140 39.39 16.87 27.39
N ILE A 141 39.93 15.67 27.27
CA ILE A 141 40.70 15.23 26.10
C ILE A 141 39.87 15.38 24.82
N ALA A 142 40.26 16.29 23.93
CA ALA A 142 39.50 16.59 22.72
C ALA A 142 39.68 15.49 21.65
N SER A 143 40.89 14.92 21.56
CA SER A 143 41.22 13.86 20.60
C SER A 143 42.30 12.92 21.16
N LEU A 144 42.47 11.75 20.55
CA LEU A 144 43.54 10.81 20.88
C LEU A 144 44.89 11.16 20.23
N ILE A 145 45.04 12.39 19.73
CA ILE A 145 46.31 12.95 19.24
C ILE A 145 47.00 13.65 20.42
N ASP A 146 48.33 13.56 20.49
CA ASP A 146 49.11 14.25 21.53
C ASP A 146 48.87 15.77 21.50
N PRO A 147 48.21 16.34 22.53
CA PRO A 147 47.89 17.77 22.57
C PRO A 147 49.14 18.64 22.74
N PHE A 148 50.27 18.06 23.16
CA PHE A 148 51.51 18.78 23.46
C PHE A 148 52.63 18.52 22.44
N ALA A 149 52.26 18.05 21.24
CA ALA A 149 53.21 17.74 20.17
C ALA A 149 53.98 18.97 19.66
N ASP A 150 53.34 20.15 19.65
CA ASP A 150 54.00 21.41 19.28
C ASP A 150 54.79 21.98 20.46
N GLU A 151 56.09 21.69 20.52
CA GLU A 151 56.99 22.19 21.58
C GLU A 151 57.15 23.73 21.58
N LYS A 152 56.74 24.43 20.51
CA LYS A 152 56.75 25.91 20.49
C LYS A 152 55.58 26.49 21.29
N LEU A 153 54.43 25.84 21.24
CA LEU A 153 53.23 26.23 21.98
C LEU A 153 53.25 25.65 23.40
N PHE A 154 53.73 24.42 23.52
CA PHE A 154 53.81 23.66 24.77
C PHE A 154 55.24 23.22 25.00
N PRO A 155 56.15 24.09 25.48
CA PRO A 155 57.51 23.70 25.79
C PRO A 155 57.55 22.75 26.99
N LYS A 156 58.67 22.05 27.21
CA LYS A 156 58.85 21.15 28.37
C LYS A 156 59.19 21.89 29.66
N GLU A 157 59.82 23.04 29.52
CA GLU A 157 60.22 23.94 30.60
C GLU A 157 59.81 25.36 30.22
N ASP A 158 59.81 26.28 31.18
CA ASP A 158 59.42 27.67 30.94
C ASP A 158 60.39 28.33 29.94
N VAL A 159 59.85 28.84 28.83
CA VAL A 159 60.63 29.54 27.81
C VAL A 159 60.34 31.04 27.89
N LYS A 160 61.38 31.83 28.14
CA LYS A 160 61.31 33.29 28.03
C LYS A 160 61.44 33.70 26.57
N LYS A 161 60.47 34.48 26.09
CA LYS A 161 60.53 35.10 24.76
C LYS A 161 61.35 36.39 24.80
N GLU A 162 61.76 36.86 23.62
CA GLU A 162 62.51 38.11 23.45
C GLU A 162 61.74 39.36 23.95
N ASP A 163 60.41 39.29 23.94
CA ASP A 163 59.50 40.33 24.47
C ASP A 163 59.39 40.33 26.01
N GLY A 164 60.10 39.42 26.70
CA GLY A 164 60.07 39.28 28.16
C GLY A 164 58.90 38.45 28.70
N SER A 165 57.96 38.01 27.86
CA SER A 165 56.89 37.10 28.25
C SER A 165 57.40 35.67 28.47
N ILE A 166 56.69 34.90 29.30
CA ILE A 166 57.05 33.51 29.64
C ILE A 166 55.98 32.58 29.07
N ILE A 167 56.39 31.62 28.24
CA ILE A 167 55.54 30.48 27.89
C ILE A 167 55.76 29.42 28.98
N PRO A 168 54.73 29.10 29.79
CA PRO A 168 54.89 28.12 30.85
C PRO A 168 55.04 26.72 30.25
N GLY A 169 56.00 25.95 30.76
CA GLY A 169 56.28 24.60 30.32
C GLY A 169 55.27 23.59 30.83
N VAL A 170 54.92 22.61 30.00
CA VAL A 170 54.15 21.44 30.42
C VAL A 170 55.12 20.36 30.88
N SER A 171 55.14 20.11 32.20
CA SER A 171 56.03 19.15 32.83
C SER A 171 55.83 17.73 32.30
N ARG A 172 56.87 16.89 32.41
CA ARG A 172 56.82 15.49 31.99
C ARG A 172 55.71 14.72 32.71
N GLU A 173 55.50 15.01 33.99
CA GLU A 173 54.47 14.39 34.82
C GLU A 173 53.08 14.72 34.28
N ASN A 174 52.80 15.98 33.92
CA ASN A 174 51.50 16.38 33.37
C ASN A 174 51.25 15.83 31.96
N ARG A 175 52.29 15.78 31.13
CA ARG A 175 52.22 15.07 29.84
C ARG A 175 51.88 13.60 30.02
N LEU A 176 52.53 12.93 30.99
CA LEU A 176 52.25 11.51 31.27
C LEU A 176 50.85 11.30 31.84
N ARG A 177 50.35 12.18 32.73
CA ARG A 177 48.94 12.13 33.19
C ARG A 177 47.97 12.21 32.03
N THR A 178 48.21 13.14 31.10
CA THR A 178 47.37 13.33 29.92
C THR A 178 47.42 12.10 29.01
N LEU A 179 48.60 11.56 28.73
CA LEU A 179 48.75 10.32 27.95
C LEU A 179 48.01 9.15 28.59
N MET A 180 48.14 8.94 29.90
CA MET A 180 47.39 7.91 30.62
C MET A 180 45.87 8.14 30.54
N GLY A 181 45.43 9.39 30.69
CA GLY A 181 44.04 9.79 30.48
C GLY A 181 43.52 9.47 29.08
N MET A 182 44.34 9.66 28.05
CA MET A 182 44.00 9.31 26.67
C MET A 182 43.83 7.79 26.53
N PHE A 183 44.72 6.98 27.10
CA PHE A 183 44.56 5.52 27.11
C PHE A 183 43.28 5.08 27.84
N TYR A 184 42.95 5.72 28.96
CA TYR A 184 41.74 5.41 29.71
C TYR A 184 40.48 5.73 28.91
N LYS A 185 40.47 6.90 28.26
CA LYS A 185 39.37 7.35 27.41
C LYS A 185 39.20 6.44 26.18
N ASP A 186 40.28 6.19 25.44
CA ASP A 186 40.26 5.30 24.27
C ASP A 186 39.73 3.92 24.63
N ARG A 187 40.24 3.31 25.72
CA ARG A 187 39.74 2.02 26.20
C ARG A 187 38.23 2.06 26.44
N HIS A 188 37.72 3.08 27.13
CA HIS A 188 36.29 3.20 27.41
C HIS A 188 35.46 3.37 26.12
N GLU A 189 35.93 4.21 25.20
CA GLU A 189 35.30 4.43 23.90
C GLU A 189 35.26 3.14 23.08
N LYS A 190 36.35 2.37 23.05
CA LYS A 190 36.42 1.07 22.37
C LYS A 190 35.43 0.05 22.94
N PHE A 191 35.27 -0.02 24.26
CA PHE A 191 34.23 -0.87 24.86
C PHE A 191 32.83 -0.43 24.45
N SER A 192 32.57 0.88 24.42
CA SER A 192 31.29 1.45 23.98
C SER A 192 31.01 1.14 22.50
N GLU A 193 32.01 1.30 21.63
CA GLU A 193 31.92 0.96 20.19
C GLU A 193 31.64 -0.53 19.99
N ILE A 194 32.36 -1.42 20.68
CA ILE A 194 32.14 -2.86 20.60
C ILE A 194 30.71 -3.22 21.04
N GLY A 195 30.22 -2.65 22.13
CA GLY A 195 28.85 -2.84 22.59
C GLY A 195 27.81 -2.39 21.55
N LYS A 196 28.03 -1.23 20.91
CA LYS A 196 27.18 -0.74 19.81
C LYS A 196 27.21 -1.69 18.60
N MET A 197 28.38 -2.19 18.20
CA MET A 197 28.49 -3.13 17.08
C MET A 197 27.71 -4.42 17.35
N ARG A 198 27.79 -4.97 18.56
CA ARG A 198 26.98 -6.15 18.93
C ARG A 198 25.48 -5.86 18.86
N ALA A 199 25.03 -4.68 19.29
CA ALA A 199 23.64 -4.27 19.18
C ALA A 199 23.17 -4.17 17.72
N MET A 200 23.98 -3.57 16.83
CA MET A 200 23.67 -3.51 15.40
C MET A 200 23.63 -4.90 14.74
N ILE A 201 24.44 -5.85 15.22
CA ILE A 201 24.37 -7.24 14.75
C ILE A 201 23.01 -7.86 15.11
N VAL A 202 22.54 -7.69 16.34
CA VAL A 202 21.22 -8.19 16.77
C VAL A 202 20.09 -7.54 15.98
N GLU A 203 20.11 -6.22 15.83
CA GLU A 203 19.09 -5.49 15.06
C GLU A 203 19.04 -5.98 13.60
N ARG A 204 20.20 -6.25 13.00
CA ARG A 204 20.27 -6.79 11.64
C ARG A 204 19.74 -8.22 11.56
N ASP A 205 20.03 -9.06 12.55
CA ASP A 205 19.50 -10.43 12.64
C ASP A 205 17.97 -10.40 12.78
N GLU A 206 17.42 -9.54 13.63
CA GLU A 206 15.96 -9.35 13.78
C GLU A 206 15.31 -8.91 12.46
N ALA A 207 15.89 -7.91 11.78
CA ALA A 207 15.37 -7.44 10.50
C ALA A 207 15.42 -8.52 9.40
N LEU A 208 16.47 -9.34 9.36
CA LEU A 208 16.58 -10.45 8.42
C LEU A 208 15.49 -11.50 8.67
N ARG A 209 15.19 -11.79 9.94
CA ARG A 209 14.13 -12.72 10.33
C ARG A 209 12.74 -12.20 9.98
N GLU A 210 12.46 -10.93 10.25
CA GLU A 210 11.21 -10.31 9.82
C GLU A 210 11.03 -10.40 8.29
N SER A 211 12.10 -10.19 7.54
CA SER A 211 12.09 -10.34 6.09
C SER A 211 11.85 -11.79 5.65
N GLN A 212 12.46 -12.78 6.31
CA GLN A 212 12.24 -14.20 6.03
C GLN A 212 10.78 -14.60 6.31
N ASN A 213 10.26 -14.20 7.46
CA ASN A 213 8.86 -14.45 7.83
C ASN A 213 7.87 -13.80 6.86
N LEU A 214 8.17 -12.59 6.35
CA LEU A 214 7.37 -11.96 5.31
C LEU A 214 7.44 -12.74 3.99
N PHE A 215 8.64 -13.23 3.64
CA PHE A 215 8.84 -14.03 2.43
C PHE A 215 8.05 -15.34 2.49
N ASP A 216 8.08 -16.05 3.61
CA ASP A 216 7.33 -17.29 3.80
C ASP A 216 5.82 -17.05 3.71
N LYS A 217 5.31 -15.98 4.33
CA LYS A 217 3.90 -15.58 4.20
C LYS A 217 3.52 -15.24 2.75
N MET A 218 4.39 -14.54 2.02
CA MET A 218 4.15 -14.25 0.60
C MET A 218 4.16 -15.52 -0.25
N LYS A 219 5.03 -16.48 0.09
CA LYS A 219 5.09 -17.79 -0.57
C LYS A 219 3.80 -18.59 -0.34
N GLU A 220 3.33 -18.67 0.90
CA GLU A 220 2.05 -19.32 1.25
C GLU A 220 0.87 -18.67 0.50
N GLN A 221 0.80 -17.33 0.47
CA GLN A 221 -0.22 -16.63 -0.28
C GLN A 221 -0.14 -16.93 -1.78
N LYS A 222 1.07 -16.97 -2.35
CA LYS A 222 1.28 -17.32 -3.75
C LYS A 222 0.80 -18.74 -4.05
N GLU A 223 1.15 -19.72 -3.23
CA GLU A 223 0.68 -21.10 -3.38
C GLU A 223 -0.85 -21.19 -3.26
N GLU A 224 -1.47 -20.42 -2.36
CA GLU A 224 -2.92 -20.33 -2.24
C GLU A 224 -3.59 -19.71 -3.48
N TRP A 225 -3.00 -18.65 -4.03
CA TRP A 225 -3.47 -18.01 -5.27
C TRP A 225 -3.32 -18.93 -6.48
N GLU A 226 -2.20 -19.65 -6.60
CA GLU A 226 -1.98 -20.64 -7.66
C GLU A 226 -3.02 -21.77 -7.56
N ARG A 227 -3.30 -22.26 -6.35
CA ARG A 227 -4.36 -23.25 -6.12
C ARG A 227 -5.74 -22.74 -6.54
N LYS A 228 -6.11 -21.53 -6.10
CA LYS A 228 -7.39 -20.90 -6.47
C LYS A 228 -7.49 -20.65 -7.97
N SER A 229 -6.40 -20.23 -8.60
CA SER A 229 -6.33 -20.03 -10.06
C SER A 229 -6.59 -21.34 -10.80
N GLY A 230 -5.96 -22.44 -10.38
CA GLY A 230 -6.22 -23.76 -10.96
C GLY A 230 -7.66 -24.21 -10.76
N GLU A 231 -8.25 -23.97 -9.58
CA GLU A 231 -9.67 -24.25 -9.33
C GLU A 231 -10.60 -23.41 -10.23
N PHE A 232 -10.27 -22.15 -10.50
CA PHE A 232 -11.04 -21.30 -11.40
C PHE A 232 -10.92 -21.73 -12.87
N GLU A 233 -9.73 -22.14 -13.32
CA GLU A 233 -9.51 -22.64 -14.67
C GLU A 233 -10.35 -23.91 -14.94
N VAL A 234 -10.40 -24.83 -13.98
CA VAL A 234 -11.24 -26.03 -14.07
C VAL A 234 -12.73 -25.67 -14.14
N LYS A 235 -13.20 -24.74 -13.29
CA LYS A 235 -14.60 -24.28 -13.31
C LYS A 235 -14.96 -23.58 -14.62
N LEU A 236 -14.06 -22.75 -15.15
CA LEU A 236 -14.26 -22.09 -16.44
C LEU A 236 -14.39 -23.13 -17.55
N GLY A 237 -13.48 -24.12 -17.61
CA GLY A 237 -13.57 -25.21 -18.59
C GLY A 237 -14.88 -26.01 -18.49
N GLN A 238 -15.38 -26.25 -17.27
CA GLN A 238 -16.71 -26.87 -17.07
C GLN A 238 -17.83 -25.98 -17.61
N THR A 239 -17.85 -24.69 -17.27
CA THR A 239 -18.89 -23.77 -17.76
C THR A 239 -18.85 -23.57 -19.27
N GLU A 240 -17.67 -23.59 -19.88
CA GLU A 240 -17.52 -23.55 -21.33
C GLU A 240 -18.07 -24.83 -21.97
N ALA A 241 -17.76 -26.00 -21.41
CA ALA A 241 -18.31 -27.27 -21.86
C ALA A 241 -19.85 -27.29 -21.75
N ASP A 242 -20.41 -26.88 -20.62
CA ASP A 242 -21.86 -26.78 -20.40
C ASP A 242 -22.50 -25.81 -21.41
N LEU A 243 -21.88 -24.65 -21.66
CA LEU A 243 -22.36 -23.69 -22.66
C LEU A 243 -22.31 -24.28 -24.09
N THR A 244 -21.27 -25.05 -24.43
CA THR A 244 -21.22 -25.72 -25.73
C THR A 244 -22.30 -26.80 -25.87
N ALA A 245 -22.57 -27.55 -24.80
CA ALA A 245 -23.64 -28.54 -24.77
C ALA A 245 -25.02 -27.88 -24.90
N GLU A 246 -25.31 -26.81 -24.15
CA GLU A 246 -26.57 -26.07 -24.24
C GLU A 246 -26.77 -25.47 -25.64
N LYS A 247 -25.71 -24.92 -26.25
CA LYS A 247 -25.78 -24.42 -27.64
C LYS A 247 -26.10 -25.53 -28.64
N ALA A 248 -25.53 -26.73 -28.46
CA ALA A 248 -25.82 -27.88 -29.31
C ALA A 248 -27.27 -28.37 -29.13
N GLU A 249 -27.74 -28.44 -27.88
CA GLU A 249 -29.12 -28.82 -27.55
C GLU A 249 -30.13 -27.83 -28.13
N ARG A 250 -29.95 -26.52 -27.90
CA ARG A 250 -30.77 -25.45 -28.50
C ARG A 250 -30.82 -25.54 -30.03
N LYS A 251 -29.70 -25.86 -30.68
CA LYS A 251 -29.65 -26.03 -32.13
C LYS A 251 -30.48 -27.23 -32.56
N SER A 252 -30.34 -28.37 -31.87
CA SER A 252 -31.11 -29.58 -32.15
C SER A 252 -32.61 -29.39 -31.91
N GLU A 253 -32.99 -28.67 -30.85
CA GLU A 253 -34.39 -28.34 -30.55
C GLU A 253 -34.98 -27.43 -31.62
N LYS A 254 -34.20 -26.43 -32.07
CA LYS A 254 -34.61 -25.56 -33.18
C LYS A 254 -34.79 -26.36 -34.47
N GLU A 255 -33.86 -27.24 -34.83
CA GLU A 255 -33.99 -28.09 -36.02
C GLU A 255 -35.21 -29.02 -35.94
N ALA A 256 -35.49 -29.59 -34.76
CA ALA A 256 -36.69 -30.41 -34.53
C ALA A 256 -37.98 -29.58 -34.64
N SER A 257 -38.00 -28.37 -34.09
CA SER A 257 -39.13 -27.43 -34.22
C SER A 257 -39.34 -27.03 -35.68
N ASP A 258 -38.28 -26.70 -36.41
CA ASP A 258 -38.37 -26.34 -37.83
C ASP A 258 -38.92 -27.51 -38.67
N GLN A 259 -38.50 -28.75 -38.38
CA GLN A 259 -39.08 -29.95 -39.01
C GLN A 259 -40.58 -30.10 -38.70
N GLN A 260 -40.99 -29.89 -37.44
CA GLN A 260 -42.41 -29.94 -37.07
C GLN A 260 -43.23 -28.86 -37.80
N ILE A 261 -42.70 -27.64 -37.93
CA ILE A 261 -43.33 -26.57 -38.69
C ILE A 261 -43.51 -26.97 -40.15
N VAL A 262 -42.50 -27.58 -40.78
CA VAL A 262 -42.60 -28.08 -42.17
C VAL A 262 -43.67 -29.16 -42.29
N VAL A 263 -43.73 -30.12 -41.36
CA VAL A 263 -44.76 -31.17 -41.36
C VAL A 263 -46.16 -30.57 -41.21
N LEU A 264 -46.35 -29.63 -40.28
CA LEU A 264 -47.61 -28.94 -40.07
C LEU A 264 -48.03 -28.15 -41.32
N ASN A 265 -47.11 -27.41 -41.93
CA ASN A 265 -47.39 -26.67 -43.17
C ASN A 265 -47.80 -27.59 -44.32
N ASN A 266 -47.12 -28.73 -44.49
CA ASN A 266 -47.49 -29.73 -45.50
C ASN A 266 -48.88 -30.32 -45.22
N ASN A 267 -49.21 -30.58 -43.95
CA ASN A 267 -50.54 -31.05 -43.57
C ASN A 267 -51.62 -29.99 -43.84
N ILE A 268 -51.36 -28.72 -43.55
CA ILE A 268 -52.28 -27.60 -43.86
C ILE A 268 -52.51 -27.52 -45.37
N ALA A 269 -51.44 -27.51 -46.17
CA ALA A 269 -51.55 -27.48 -47.63
C ALA A 269 -52.34 -28.69 -48.18
N GLY A 270 -52.10 -29.89 -47.62
CA GLY A 270 -52.85 -31.09 -47.97
C GLY A 270 -54.34 -30.99 -47.60
N LEU A 271 -54.67 -30.44 -46.43
CA LEU A 271 -56.05 -30.21 -46.00
C LEU A 271 -56.75 -29.14 -46.85
N GLU A 272 -56.06 -28.06 -47.22
CA GLU A 272 -56.59 -27.04 -48.13
C GLU A 272 -56.88 -27.62 -49.51
N GLN A 273 -56.00 -28.49 -50.02
CA GLN A 273 -56.22 -29.16 -51.29
C GLN A 273 -57.37 -30.17 -51.23
N GLN A 274 -57.49 -30.93 -50.14
CA GLN A 274 -58.66 -31.79 -49.90
C GLN A 274 -59.95 -30.99 -49.81
N LYS A 275 -59.92 -29.81 -49.17
CA LYS A 275 -61.08 -28.91 -49.11
C LYS A 275 -61.49 -28.46 -50.52
N LEU A 276 -60.54 -28.01 -51.35
CA LEU A 276 -60.82 -27.62 -52.74
C LEU A 276 -61.34 -28.78 -53.59
N ASP A 277 -60.77 -29.99 -53.43
CA ASP A 277 -61.22 -31.17 -54.17
C ASP A 277 -62.61 -31.63 -53.72
N ASN A 278 -62.92 -31.54 -52.42
CA ASN A 278 -64.26 -31.80 -51.90
C ASN A 278 -65.27 -30.75 -52.37
N GLU A 279 -64.90 -29.46 -52.40
CA GLU A 279 -65.75 -28.40 -52.97
C GLU A 279 -66.03 -28.68 -54.45
N LYS A 280 -65.03 -29.07 -55.24
CA LYS A 280 -65.24 -29.48 -56.64
C LYS A 280 -66.17 -30.68 -56.77
N LYS A 281 -65.98 -31.73 -55.96
CA LYS A 281 -66.88 -32.90 -55.94
C LYS A 281 -68.31 -32.49 -55.59
N HIS A 282 -68.47 -31.64 -54.58
CA HIS A 282 -69.77 -31.15 -54.14
C HIS A 282 -70.46 -30.28 -55.22
N ILE A 283 -69.70 -29.50 -55.99
CA ILE A 283 -70.23 -28.76 -57.16
C ILE A 283 -70.69 -29.73 -58.25
N VAL A 284 -69.89 -30.76 -58.56
CA VAL A 284 -70.26 -31.79 -59.54
C VAL A 284 -71.52 -32.54 -59.10
N GLU A 285 -71.67 -32.87 -57.82
CA GLU A 285 -72.88 -33.47 -57.26
C GLU A 285 -74.09 -32.53 -57.34
N ILE A 286 -73.91 -31.24 -57.04
CA ILE A 286 -74.97 -30.23 -57.21
C ILE A 286 -75.40 -30.13 -58.68
N ASP A 287 -74.46 -30.12 -59.62
CA ASP A 287 -74.77 -30.04 -61.05
C ASP A 287 -75.43 -31.33 -61.56
N ALA A 288 -75.01 -32.50 -61.08
CA ALA A 288 -75.66 -33.77 -61.36
C ALA A 288 -77.09 -33.79 -60.81
N MET A 289 -77.31 -33.33 -59.57
CA MET A 289 -78.65 -33.19 -58.99
C MET A 289 -79.50 -32.18 -59.78
N LYS A 290 -78.95 -31.05 -60.21
CA LYS A 290 -79.66 -30.08 -61.07
C LYS A 290 -80.04 -30.70 -62.41
N ALA A 291 -79.18 -31.51 -63.02
CA ALA A 291 -79.49 -32.20 -64.26
C ALA A 291 -80.62 -33.23 -64.05
N GLU A 292 -80.56 -34.03 -62.98
CA GLU A 292 -81.60 -35.01 -62.64
C GLU A 292 -82.94 -34.32 -62.33
N HIS A 293 -82.92 -33.22 -61.56
CA HIS A 293 -84.09 -32.40 -61.32
C HIS A 293 -84.61 -31.74 -62.61
N GLY A 294 -83.72 -31.31 -63.51
CA GLY A 294 -84.09 -30.79 -64.82
C GLY A 294 -84.77 -31.82 -65.71
N GLU A 295 -84.32 -33.08 -65.68
CA GLU A 295 -84.99 -34.19 -66.36
C GLU A 295 -86.35 -34.51 -65.75
N LYS A 296 -86.47 -34.53 -64.41
CA LYS A 296 -87.76 -34.67 -63.72
C LYS A 296 -88.73 -33.54 -64.07
N ILE A 297 -88.27 -32.30 -64.13
CA ILE A 297 -89.08 -31.14 -64.55
C ILE A 297 -89.53 -31.29 -66.01
N LYS A 298 -88.65 -31.74 -66.92
CA LYS A 298 -89.03 -32.02 -68.31
C LYS A 298 -90.04 -33.16 -68.43
N ALA A 299 -89.93 -34.20 -67.61
CA ALA A 299 -90.88 -35.31 -67.57
C ALA A 299 -92.26 -34.82 -67.07
N LEU A 300 -92.30 -34.07 -65.97
CA LEU A 300 -93.51 -33.41 -65.47
C LEU A 300 -94.11 -32.42 -66.48
N GLY A 301 -93.26 -31.67 -67.20
CA GLY A 301 -93.70 -30.76 -68.27
C GLY A 301 -94.37 -31.49 -69.44
N LYS A 302 -93.86 -32.66 -69.82
CA LYS A 302 -94.52 -33.52 -70.83
C LYS A 302 -95.87 -34.05 -70.34
N GLU A 303 -95.97 -34.36 -69.05
CA GLU A 303 -97.23 -34.79 -68.42
C GLU A 303 -98.27 -33.67 -68.39
N ILE A 304 -97.85 -32.43 -68.11
CA ILE A 304 -98.70 -31.22 -68.20
C ILE A 304 -99.16 -30.99 -69.64
N THR A 305 -98.28 -31.11 -70.65
CA THR A 305 -98.70 -30.94 -72.06
C THR A 305 -99.70 -32.01 -72.53
N LEU A 306 -99.66 -33.21 -71.96
CA LEU A 306 -100.65 -34.27 -72.20
C LEU A 306 -101.98 -33.99 -71.47
N ALA A 307 -101.94 -33.32 -70.32
CA ALA A 307 -103.12 -32.86 -69.60
C ALA A 307 -103.80 -31.64 -70.27
N ASP A 308 -103.01 -30.70 -70.83
CA ASP A 308 -103.52 -29.55 -71.58
C ASP A 308 -104.20 -29.95 -72.90
N ALA A 309 -103.69 -30.99 -73.57
CA ALA A 309 -104.35 -31.57 -74.74
C ALA A 309 -105.73 -32.20 -74.42
N ALA A 310 -105.97 -32.58 -73.16
CA ALA A 310 -107.27 -33.06 -72.68
C ALA A 310 -108.21 -31.91 -72.23
N GLY A 311 -107.66 -30.76 -71.81
CA GLY A 311 -108.41 -29.57 -71.40
C GLY A 311 -108.98 -28.74 -72.56
N TYR A 312 -108.34 -28.76 -73.73
CA TYR A 312 -108.73 -27.98 -74.92
C TYR A 312 -110.11 -28.36 -75.52
N LYS A 313 -110.73 -29.47 -75.09
CA LYS A 313 -112.09 -29.87 -75.47
C LYS A 313 -113.18 -29.40 -74.49
N ARG A 314 -112.82 -28.70 -73.40
CA ARG A 314 -113.74 -28.31 -72.31
C ARG A 314 -113.81 -26.78 -72.07
N GLY A 315 -113.04 -25.98 -72.80
CA GLY A 315 -113.02 -24.51 -72.70
C GLY A 315 -113.67 -23.77 -73.88
N ILE A 316 -114.63 -24.39 -74.58
CA ILE A 316 -115.42 -23.73 -75.64
C ILE A 316 -116.58 -22.88 -75.06
N ASP A 317 -116.90 -22.98 -73.77
CA ASP A 317 -118.13 -22.37 -73.20
C ASP A 317 -117.94 -21.18 -72.25
N GLU A 318 -116.75 -20.57 -72.15
CA GLU A 318 -116.56 -19.42 -71.24
C GLU A 318 -115.78 -18.25 -71.87
N MET A 319 -116.09 -17.94 -73.13
CA MET A 319 -115.73 -16.67 -73.78
C MET A 319 -116.97 -15.83 -74.10
N VAL A 320 -117.49 -15.02 -73.15
CA VAL A 320 -118.07 -13.69 -73.42
C VAL A 320 -118.16 -12.86 -72.13
N ALA A 321 -117.16 -12.02 -71.84
CA ALA A 321 -117.36 -10.69 -71.23
C ALA A 321 -116.08 -9.84 -71.27
N LYS A 322 -115.91 -9.13 -72.40
CA LYS A 322 -115.27 -7.80 -72.53
C LYS A 322 -113.77 -7.65 -72.23
N THR A 323 -112.93 -7.00 -73.02
CA THR A 323 -112.81 -6.63 -74.45
C THR A 323 -111.50 -5.82 -74.50
N THR A 324 -110.63 -6.07 -75.49
CA THR A 324 -109.65 -5.15 -76.13
C THR A 324 -108.66 -4.40 -75.23
N GLY A 325 -107.33 -4.40 -75.36
CA GLY A 325 -106.38 -4.64 -76.46
C GLY A 325 -105.23 -3.65 -76.19
N GLY A 326 -104.00 -4.10 -75.87
CA GLY A 326 -102.87 -4.11 -76.80
C GLY A 326 -101.70 -3.23 -76.30
N ASP A 327 -100.51 -3.85 -76.16
CA ASP A 327 -99.12 -3.33 -76.16
C ASP A 327 -98.68 -2.17 -75.22
N SER A 328 -97.50 -2.13 -74.58
CA SER A 328 -96.33 -3.01 -74.44
C SER A 328 -95.33 -2.37 -73.44
N VAL A 329 -94.45 -3.21 -72.87
CA VAL A 329 -93.06 -2.97 -72.36
C VAL A 329 -92.79 -2.42 -70.94
N ASP A 330 -92.04 -3.28 -70.20
CA ASP A 330 -91.06 -3.14 -69.10
C ASP A 330 -91.37 -2.33 -67.84
N SER A 331 -91.55 -2.96 -66.67
CA SER A 331 -90.64 -3.77 -65.83
C SER A 331 -89.88 -2.91 -64.79
N ASN A 332 -90.44 -2.91 -63.58
CA ASN A 332 -89.81 -2.48 -62.34
C ASN A 332 -90.45 -3.22 -61.16
N ALA A 333 -89.60 -3.62 -60.21
CA ALA A 333 -89.82 -4.08 -58.83
C ALA A 333 -89.12 -5.43 -58.60
N GLU A 334 -87.91 -5.49 -58.08
CA GLU A 334 -87.43 -5.14 -56.73
C GLU A 334 -87.27 -6.37 -55.83
N LEU A 335 -86.42 -6.18 -54.82
CA LEU A 335 -86.04 -7.03 -53.68
C LEU A 335 -84.77 -7.85 -53.94
N ALA A 336 -83.70 -7.75 -53.14
CA ALA A 336 -83.50 -7.05 -51.87
C ALA A 336 -82.01 -7.17 -51.43
N ILE A 337 -81.47 -6.10 -50.80
CA ILE A 337 -80.64 -6.07 -49.55
C ILE A 337 -79.26 -6.79 -49.59
N ASN A 338 -78.07 -6.29 -49.20
CA ASN A 338 -77.49 -5.18 -48.39
C ASN A 338 -75.97 -5.10 -48.75
N PRO A 339 -75.22 -4.00 -48.50
CA PRO A 339 -74.07 -4.16 -47.59
C PRO A 339 -73.66 -2.85 -46.90
N PHE A 340 -74.16 -2.58 -45.68
CA PHE A 340 -73.40 -1.81 -44.70
C PHE A 340 -73.65 -2.34 -43.29
N ALA A 341 -72.57 -2.77 -42.66
CA ALA A 341 -72.34 -2.76 -41.21
C ALA A 341 -70.88 -3.23 -41.03
N THR A 342 -69.98 -2.63 -40.26
CA THR A 342 -69.98 -1.49 -39.33
C THR A 342 -68.54 -1.49 -38.81
N GLU A 343 -67.83 -0.36 -38.80
CA GLU A 343 -66.90 -0.14 -37.69
C GLU A 343 -67.75 0.16 -36.44
N PRO A 344 -67.37 -0.30 -35.24
CA PRO A 344 -66.57 0.56 -34.34
C PRO A 344 -65.61 -0.28 -33.45
N THR A 345 -64.57 0.23 -32.79
CA THR A 345 -64.67 1.03 -31.56
C THR A 345 -63.27 1.53 -31.13
N GLY A 346 -63.04 2.83 -31.32
CA GLY A 346 -62.81 3.87 -30.30
C GLY A 346 -61.70 3.80 -29.21
N PRO A 347 -61.29 4.97 -28.66
CA PRO A 347 -60.08 5.22 -27.85
C PRO A 347 -60.38 5.46 -26.34
N PRO A 348 -59.38 5.80 -25.50
CA PRO A 348 -59.29 7.21 -25.10
C PRO A 348 -57.87 7.79 -25.02
N MET A 349 -57.85 9.11 -25.21
CA MET A 349 -56.72 10.03 -25.22
C MET A 349 -56.19 10.37 -23.81
N VAL A 350 -54.85 10.53 -23.74
CA VAL A 350 -54.00 11.53 -23.05
C VAL A 350 -54.69 12.60 -22.17
N PRO A 351 -54.08 13.17 -21.08
CA PRO A 351 -52.71 13.75 -21.12
C PRO A 351 -51.91 13.92 -19.79
N ASN A 352 -50.66 14.36 -19.98
CA ASN A 352 -49.77 15.14 -19.10
C ASN A 352 -49.04 14.46 -17.93
N GLY A 353 -47.74 14.23 -18.17
CA GLY A 353 -46.67 14.28 -17.18
C GLY A 353 -45.41 14.81 -17.85
N ALA A 354 -45.16 16.12 -17.74
CA ALA A 354 -43.86 16.71 -18.04
C ALA A 354 -42.83 16.27 -16.96
N ILE A 355 -41.55 16.59 -17.23
CA ILE A 355 -40.37 16.57 -16.32
C ILE A 355 -39.61 15.21 -16.39
N GLU A 356 -38.32 15.11 -16.71
CA GLU A 356 -37.22 16.07 -16.92
C GLU A 356 -36.11 15.40 -17.76
N GLU A 357 -35.39 16.20 -18.56
CA GLU A 357 -34.06 15.87 -19.06
C GLU A 357 -33.12 15.55 -17.89
N ILE A 358 -32.48 14.39 -17.91
CA ILE A 358 -31.19 14.23 -17.24
C ILE A 358 -30.16 13.97 -18.32
N THR A 359 -29.57 15.09 -18.73
CA THR A 359 -28.33 15.22 -19.49
C THR A 359 -27.35 14.08 -19.21
N GLN A 360 -27.23 13.18 -20.19
CA GLN A 360 -26.05 12.31 -20.30
C GLN A 360 -24.85 13.19 -20.66
N ILE A 361 -24.19 13.73 -19.65
CA ILE A 361 -22.88 14.36 -19.82
C ILE A 361 -21.88 13.22 -20.01
N SER A 362 -21.65 12.80 -21.26
CA SER A 362 -20.74 11.68 -21.58
C SER A 362 -19.26 12.06 -21.52
N GLN A 363 -18.92 13.31 -21.23
CA GLN A 363 -17.54 13.80 -21.14
C GLN A 363 -17.40 14.85 -20.05
N ILE A 364 -16.40 14.72 -19.18
CA ILE A 364 -16.09 15.73 -18.17
C ILE A 364 -15.61 17.00 -18.91
N ASN A 365 -16.43 18.06 -18.91
CA ASN A 365 -16.03 19.37 -19.40
C ASN A 365 -14.83 19.92 -18.61
N GLU A 366 -14.06 20.86 -19.16
CA GLU A 366 -12.87 21.46 -18.51
C GLU A 366 -13.14 22.05 -17.11
N PHE A 367 -14.41 22.29 -16.76
CA PHE A 367 -14.86 22.80 -15.47
C PHE A 367 -15.07 21.70 -14.41
N GLY A 368 -14.94 20.41 -14.75
CA GLY A 368 -15.04 19.28 -13.83
C GLY A 368 -16.47 18.89 -13.42
N VAL A 369 -16.57 17.81 -12.63
CA VAL A 369 -17.83 17.26 -12.10
C VAL A 369 -17.83 17.32 -10.57
N THR A 370 -18.92 17.78 -9.98
CA THR A 370 -19.11 17.77 -8.52
C THR A 370 -19.53 16.38 -8.04
N SER A 371 -18.92 15.92 -6.96
CA SER A 371 -19.21 14.62 -6.34
C SER A 371 -18.96 14.68 -4.84
N THR A 372 -19.36 13.65 -4.11
CA THR A 372 -19.08 13.48 -2.69
C THR A 372 -18.14 12.30 -2.49
N ILE A 373 -17.33 12.31 -1.44
CA ILE A 373 -16.48 11.16 -1.13
C ILE A 373 -17.31 10.09 -0.44
N ALA A 374 -17.47 8.92 -1.06
CA ALA A 374 -18.23 7.81 -0.46
C ALA A 374 -17.42 7.11 0.64
N ARG A 375 -16.12 6.85 0.39
CA ARG A 375 -15.23 6.22 1.36
C ARG A 375 -13.77 6.61 1.09
N ILE A 376 -13.00 6.78 2.16
CA ILE A 376 -11.53 6.90 2.11
C ILE A 376 -10.94 5.82 3.00
N ASP A 377 -9.95 5.12 2.46
CA ASP A 377 -9.04 4.30 3.26
C ASP A 377 -7.71 5.06 3.41
N SER A 378 -7.47 5.57 4.61
CA SER A 378 -6.29 6.37 4.94
C SER A 378 -4.99 5.56 4.92
N ARG A 379 -5.06 4.22 5.02
CA ARG A 379 -3.87 3.36 5.04
C ARG A 379 -3.36 3.04 3.63
N SER A 380 -4.28 2.80 2.70
CA SER A 380 -3.97 2.51 1.30
C SER A 380 -3.97 3.75 0.40
N GLY A 381 -4.48 4.88 0.89
CA GLY A 381 -4.66 6.10 0.09
C GLY A 381 -5.74 5.94 -0.98
N MET A 382 -6.64 4.96 -0.82
CA MET A 382 -7.70 4.65 -1.77
C MET A 382 -8.96 5.45 -1.46
N LEU A 383 -9.64 5.88 -2.51
CA LEU A 383 -10.83 6.71 -2.45
C LEU A 383 -11.91 6.13 -3.37
N MET A 384 -13.12 5.99 -2.84
CA MET A 384 -14.30 5.59 -3.59
C MET A 384 -15.16 6.82 -3.88
N LEU A 385 -15.43 7.02 -5.16
CA LEU A 385 -16.29 8.08 -5.68
C LEU A 385 -17.61 7.48 -6.16
N PRO A 386 -18.77 8.03 -5.78
CA PRO A 386 -20.09 7.67 -6.28
C PRO A 386 -20.36 8.34 -7.63
N ILE A 387 -19.34 8.40 -8.49
CA ILE A 387 -19.43 8.76 -9.90
C ILE A 387 -18.49 7.84 -10.67
N GLY A 388 -18.87 7.47 -11.89
CA GLY A 388 -18.17 6.43 -12.62
C GLY A 388 -17.99 6.77 -14.11
N SER A 389 -17.92 5.72 -14.94
CA SER A 389 -17.76 5.86 -16.39
C SER A 389 -18.93 6.59 -17.07
N ASP A 390 -20.11 6.57 -16.45
CA ASP A 390 -21.30 7.31 -16.86
C ASP A 390 -21.15 8.83 -16.77
N ARG A 391 -20.20 9.31 -15.97
CA ARG A 391 -19.88 10.74 -15.78
C ARG A 391 -18.51 11.11 -16.37
N GLY A 392 -17.93 10.23 -17.19
CA GLY A 392 -16.68 10.48 -17.91
C GLY A 392 -15.38 10.20 -17.13
N LEU A 393 -15.42 9.47 -16.01
CA LEU A 393 -14.21 8.95 -15.37
C LEU A 393 -13.72 7.71 -16.13
N THR A 394 -12.46 7.71 -16.54
CA THR A 394 -11.85 6.56 -17.22
C THR A 394 -10.69 5.99 -16.41
N ALA A 395 -10.51 4.67 -16.45
CA ALA A 395 -9.43 3.99 -15.75
C ALA A 395 -8.07 4.42 -16.33
N GLY A 396 -7.13 4.78 -15.45
CA GLY A 396 -5.79 5.22 -15.81
C GLY A 396 -5.60 6.73 -15.93
N GLU A 397 -6.68 7.52 -16.00
CA GLU A 397 -6.62 8.99 -16.06
C GLU A 397 -6.41 9.62 -14.68
N ILE A 398 -5.80 10.81 -14.70
CA ILE A 398 -5.48 11.60 -13.51
C ILE A 398 -6.44 12.77 -13.43
N PHE A 399 -7.05 12.93 -12.26
CA PHE A 399 -7.96 14.02 -11.95
C PHE A 399 -7.49 14.77 -10.72
N THR A 400 -7.78 16.08 -10.69
CA THR A 400 -7.51 16.94 -9.55
C THR A 400 -8.79 17.15 -8.74
N LEU A 401 -8.71 16.89 -7.44
CA LEU A 401 -9.79 17.07 -6.48
C LEU A 401 -9.69 18.46 -5.85
N TRP A 402 -10.76 19.24 -5.97
CA TRP A 402 -10.92 20.54 -5.34
C TRP A 402 -11.96 20.46 -4.22
N LYS A 403 -11.63 21.03 -3.05
CA LYS A 403 -12.58 21.21 -1.95
C LYS A 403 -12.79 22.71 -1.75
N GLY A 404 -13.91 23.22 -2.25
CA GLY A 404 -14.13 24.67 -2.34
C GLY A 404 -13.12 25.31 -3.29
N GLN A 405 -12.36 26.30 -2.81
CA GLN A 405 -11.36 27.05 -3.60
C GLN A 405 -9.93 26.50 -3.50
N LYS A 406 -9.72 25.33 -2.87
CA LYS A 406 -8.37 24.75 -2.65
C LYS A 406 -8.23 23.38 -3.30
N GLU A 407 -7.08 23.14 -3.93
CA GLU A 407 -6.67 21.82 -4.43
C GLU A 407 -6.41 20.90 -3.22
N ALA A 408 -7.23 19.86 -3.10
CA ALA A 408 -7.21 18.96 -1.97
C ALA A 408 -6.30 17.75 -2.22
N ALA A 409 -6.37 17.15 -3.41
CA ALA A 409 -5.52 16.01 -3.79
C ALA A 409 -5.54 15.79 -5.29
N ARG A 410 -4.59 15.03 -5.82
CA ARG A 410 -4.70 14.42 -7.15
C ARG A 410 -4.93 12.95 -7.03
N ILE A 411 -5.77 12.41 -7.90
CA ILE A 411 -6.12 11.00 -7.91
C ILE A 411 -5.86 10.40 -9.28
N LYS A 412 -5.47 9.13 -9.31
CA LYS A 412 -5.49 8.33 -10.53
C LYS A 412 -6.55 7.25 -10.40
N VAL A 413 -7.45 7.19 -11.38
CA VAL A 413 -8.53 6.21 -11.40
C VAL A 413 -7.96 4.83 -11.68
N GLN A 414 -8.23 3.87 -10.80
CA GLN A 414 -7.82 2.48 -10.97
C GLN A 414 -8.90 1.68 -11.72
N SER A 415 -10.17 1.88 -11.35
CA SER A 415 -11.32 1.32 -12.05
C SER A 415 -12.49 2.30 -12.05
N ALA A 416 -13.28 2.27 -13.11
CA ALA A 416 -14.48 3.10 -13.26
C ALA A 416 -15.62 2.25 -13.83
N ASP A 417 -16.60 1.95 -13.00
CA ASP A 417 -17.83 1.26 -13.40
C ASP A 417 -18.97 2.28 -13.52
N LYS A 418 -20.17 1.87 -13.92
CA LYS A 418 -21.31 2.81 -13.98
C LYS A 418 -21.74 3.19 -12.55
N GLY A 419 -21.69 4.49 -12.23
CA GLY A 419 -22.12 5.03 -10.94
C GLY A 419 -21.07 5.03 -9.82
N PHE A 420 -19.94 4.34 -9.97
CA PHE A 420 -18.83 4.43 -9.00
C PHE A 420 -17.46 4.28 -9.65
N ALA A 421 -16.46 4.89 -9.03
CA ALA A 421 -15.07 4.78 -9.42
C ALA A 421 -14.19 4.61 -8.19
N LEU A 422 -13.14 3.84 -8.37
CA LEU A 422 -12.14 3.60 -7.35
C LEU A 422 -10.82 4.20 -7.83
N ALA A 423 -10.24 5.08 -7.02
CA ALA A 423 -9.07 5.85 -7.36
C ALA A 423 -8.08 5.88 -6.20
N TYR A 424 -6.80 5.97 -6.51
CA TYR A 424 -5.77 6.15 -5.49
C TYR A 424 -5.26 7.59 -5.49
N ILE A 425 -4.97 8.11 -4.30
CA ILE A 425 -4.41 9.44 -4.10
C ILE A 425 -2.93 9.40 -4.45
N LEU A 426 -2.51 10.32 -5.32
CA LEU A 426 -1.10 10.50 -5.67
C LEU A 426 -0.37 11.21 -4.52
N PRO A 427 0.70 10.60 -3.97
CA PRO A 427 1.48 11.23 -2.91
C PRO A 427 2.11 12.55 -3.41
N ARG A 428 2.20 13.55 -2.53
CA ARG A 428 2.85 14.87 -2.75
C ARG A 428 2.04 15.95 -3.50
N PHE A 429 0.78 15.69 -3.86
CA PHE A 429 -0.09 16.72 -4.46
C PHE A 429 -1.25 17.08 -3.53
N GLY A 430 -1.37 18.36 -3.17
CA GLY A 430 -2.41 18.86 -2.26
C GLY A 430 -2.22 18.48 -0.79
N GLU A 431 -3.30 18.56 -0.01
CA GLU A 431 -3.38 18.18 1.41
C GLU A 431 -4.42 17.06 1.61
N PRO A 432 -4.11 15.81 1.19
CA PRO A 432 -5.07 14.71 1.17
C PRO A 432 -5.64 14.34 2.55
N ASN A 433 -4.92 14.66 3.63
CA ASN A 433 -5.37 14.48 5.02
C ASN A 433 -6.62 15.32 5.38
N ARG A 434 -7.03 16.26 4.53
CA ARG A 434 -8.23 17.09 4.73
C ARG A 434 -9.49 16.52 4.09
N LEU A 435 -9.37 15.43 3.34
CA LEU A 435 -10.50 14.74 2.72
C LEU A 435 -11.13 13.78 3.73
N ARG A 436 -12.45 13.87 3.88
CA ARG A 436 -13.25 13.00 4.75
C ARG A 436 -14.41 12.40 3.96
N PRO A 437 -14.91 11.21 4.33
CA PRO A 437 -16.17 10.70 3.80
C PRO A 437 -17.31 11.73 3.99
N GLY A 438 -18.11 11.93 2.95
CA GLY A 438 -19.20 12.91 2.92
C GLY A 438 -18.79 14.33 2.48
N ASP A 439 -17.50 14.62 2.31
CA ASP A 439 -17.06 15.91 1.77
C ASP A 439 -17.52 16.09 0.32
N MET A 440 -18.03 17.28 -0.01
CA MET A 440 -18.30 17.70 -1.38
C MET A 440 -17.02 18.18 -2.06
N ILE A 441 -16.71 17.61 -3.22
CA ILE A 441 -15.51 17.86 -3.99
C ILE A 441 -15.85 18.11 -5.47
N GLN A 442 -14.98 18.82 -6.16
CA GLN A 442 -15.05 19.04 -7.60
C GLN A 442 -13.87 18.34 -8.27
N ILE A 443 -14.16 17.51 -9.26
CA ILE A 443 -13.23 16.61 -9.92
C ILE A 443 -12.93 17.16 -11.31
N VAL A 444 -11.73 17.66 -11.52
CA VAL A 444 -11.32 18.37 -12.75
C VAL A 444 -10.27 17.54 -13.49
N PRO A 445 -10.42 17.30 -14.81
CA PRO A 445 -9.43 16.56 -15.59
C PRO A 445 -8.15 17.39 -15.73
N GLU A 446 -6.99 16.75 -15.60
CA GLU A 446 -5.72 17.44 -15.79
C GLU A 446 -5.49 17.69 -17.29
N LYS A 447 -5.33 18.96 -17.70
CA LYS A 447 -4.99 19.31 -19.08
C LYS A 447 -3.64 18.68 -19.42
N LYS A 448 -3.60 17.72 -20.35
CA LYS A 448 -2.35 17.21 -20.93
C LYS A 448 -1.64 18.41 -21.56
N LYS A 449 -0.47 18.80 -21.03
CA LYS A 449 0.44 19.69 -21.76
C LYS A 449 0.89 18.93 -23.00
N THR A 450 0.32 19.26 -24.15
CA THR A 450 0.92 18.93 -25.44
C THR A 450 2.28 19.61 -25.49
N LEU A 451 3.33 18.81 -25.65
CA LEU A 451 4.70 19.28 -25.87
C LEU A 451 4.80 20.18 -27.10
#